data_AF-A0A4R8SXU5-F1
#
_entry.id   AF-A0A4R8SXU5-F1
#
_cell.length_a   1.000
_cell.length_b   1.000
_cell.length_c   1.000
_cell.angle_alpha   90.00
_cell.angle_beta   90.00
_cell.angle_gamma   90.00
#
_symmetry.space_group_name_H-M   'P 1'
#
loop_
_entity.id
_entity.type
_entity.pdbx_description
1 polymer ?
#
loop_
_entity_poly.entity_id
_entity_poly.type
_entity_poly.pdbx_seq_one_letter_code
_entity_poly.pdbx_strand_id
1 'polypeptide(L)'
;MNPLVGNRVLRTHAARFRDWLEEYPGNEIGYPEWKHVEDHFSELLTTGGIRRLDQDELTALLYLIARSWDMSRMIAWLSNTPTLSNLGDLEQEDFLLLARQASTIQGSEYDDARYQFAASIRKLGPLNTETESVLLAFYDSTDEYTKRNALLSLAHGRYAGIRDLIDMSWTSVEEEHHQIGCLQCLSEYVGDETLLREYLDKARDLPGRYLRDYAEHLRASLP
;
A
#
# COMPACT_ATOMS: atom_id res chain seq x y z
N MET A 1 6.53 -23.59 32.91
CA MET A 1 6.33 -22.23 32.38
C MET A 1 5.31 -22.30 31.27
N ASN A 2 4.25 -21.51 31.38
CA ASN A 2 3.08 -21.60 30.51
C ASN A 2 3.36 -20.80 29.21
N PRO A 3 3.35 -21.42 28.00
CA PRO A 3 3.73 -20.72 26.76
C PRO A 3 2.76 -19.62 26.31
N LEU A 4 1.62 -19.46 27.02
CA LEU A 4 0.48 -18.66 26.57
C LEU A 4 0.45 -17.21 27.11
N VAL A 5 1.48 -16.77 27.83
CA VAL A 5 1.57 -15.40 28.40
C VAL A 5 2.49 -14.49 27.56
N GLY A 6 3.14 -15.01 26.51
CA GLY A 6 4.19 -14.31 25.75
C GLY A 6 3.76 -13.46 24.54
N ASN A 7 2.57 -13.63 23.97
CA ASN A 7 2.25 -13.09 22.63
C ASN A 7 1.01 -12.17 22.60
N ARG A 8 0.99 -11.10 23.41
CA ARG A 8 -0.06 -10.06 23.34
C ARG A 8 0.48 -8.63 23.28
N VAL A 9 1.74 -8.47 22.91
CA VAL A 9 2.46 -7.22 23.12
C VAL A 9 2.02 -6.18 22.09
N LEU A 10 1.84 -6.56 20.83
CA LEU A 10 1.40 -5.65 19.78
C LEU A 10 -0.05 -5.21 19.99
N ARG A 11 -0.95 -6.14 20.41
CA ARG A 11 -2.31 -5.76 20.81
C ARG A 11 -2.33 -4.77 21.95
N THR A 12 -1.43 -4.92 22.93
CA THR A 12 -1.34 -4.00 24.05
C THR A 12 -0.85 -2.62 23.59
N HIS A 13 0.15 -2.57 22.71
CA HIS A 13 0.59 -1.32 22.09
C HIS A 13 -0.55 -0.64 21.30
N ALA A 14 -1.24 -1.39 20.45
CA ALA A 14 -2.37 -0.88 19.67
C ALA A 14 -3.52 -0.37 20.55
N ALA A 15 -3.87 -1.09 21.61
CA ALA A 15 -4.90 -0.66 22.55
C ALA A 15 -4.52 0.64 23.28
N ARG A 16 -3.29 0.71 23.82
CA ARG A 16 -2.80 1.94 24.47
C ARG A 16 -2.74 3.13 23.51
N PHE A 17 -2.40 2.90 22.25
CA PHE A 17 -2.41 3.95 21.24
C PHE A 17 -3.83 4.42 20.91
N ARG A 18 -4.81 3.50 20.86
CA ARG A 18 -6.23 3.85 20.71
C ARG A 18 -6.71 4.70 21.88
N ASP A 19 -6.45 4.26 23.12
CA ASP A 19 -6.80 5.01 24.33
C ASP A 19 -6.17 6.42 24.31
N TRP A 20 -4.92 6.54 23.86
CA TRP A 20 -4.26 7.83 23.70
C TRP A 20 -4.96 8.73 22.68
N LEU A 21 -5.36 8.19 21.52
CA LEU A 21 -6.06 8.98 20.49
C LEU A 21 -7.48 9.36 20.89
N GLU A 22 -8.12 8.63 21.81
CA GLU A 22 -9.38 9.06 22.41
C GLU A 22 -9.20 10.32 23.28
N GLU A 23 -8.08 10.40 24.01
CA GLU A 23 -7.74 11.56 24.85
C GLU A 23 -7.14 12.72 24.03
N TYR A 24 -6.37 12.41 22.98
CA TYR A 24 -5.67 13.37 22.12
C TYR A 24 -5.94 13.14 20.62
N PRO A 25 -7.16 13.41 20.12
CA PRO A 25 -7.52 13.15 18.72
C PRO A 25 -6.59 13.85 17.73
N GLY A 26 -6.08 13.10 16.75
CA GLY A 26 -5.17 13.59 15.71
C GLY A 26 -3.72 13.79 16.16
N ASN A 27 -3.39 13.56 17.44
CA ASN A 27 -2.02 13.67 17.95
C ASN A 27 -1.27 12.33 17.87
N GLU A 28 -1.21 11.76 16.67
CA GLU A 28 -0.50 10.49 16.42
C GLU A 28 0.99 10.64 16.70
N ILE A 29 1.61 11.70 16.18
CA ILE A 29 3.06 11.98 16.32
C ILE A 29 3.47 12.16 17.78
N GLY A 30 2.59 12.73 18.61
CA GLY A 30 2.89 13.02 20.01
C GLY A 30 2.74 11.84 20.97
N TYR A 31 2.45 10.62 20.48
CA TYR A 31 2.30 9.46 21.34
C TYR A 31 3.62 9.09 22.05
N PRO A 32 3.67 9.13 23.39
CA PRO A 32 4.93 9.02 24.13
C PRO A 32 5.57 7.63 24.05
N GLU A 33 4.80 6.59 23.77
CA GLU A 33 5.28 5.21 23.75
C GLU A 33 5.75 4.74 22.37
N TRP A 34 5.80 5.63 21.35
CA TRP A 34 6.25 5.25 20.00
C TRP A 34 7.60 4.54 20.01
N LYS A 35 8.55 5.03 20.81
CA LYS A 35 9.87 4.42 20.93
C LYS A 35 9.80 2.95 21.37
N HIS A 36 8.88 2.61 22.29
CA HIS A 36 8.70 1.23 22.74
C HIS A 36 8.06 0.35 21.66
N VAL A 37 7.11 0.90 20.90
CA VAL A 37 6.51 0.20 19.75
C VAL A 37 7.57 -0.10 18.69
N GLU A 38 8.38 0.91 18.35
CA GLU A 38 9.46 0.82 17.37
C GLU A 38 10.57 -0.15 17.77
N ASP A 39 10.95 -0.16 19.05
CA ASP A 39 11.92 -1.12 19.60
C ASP A 39 11.40 -2.54 19.52
N HIS A 40 10.12 -2.76 19.87
CA HIS A 40 9.49 -4.07 19.75
C HIS A 40 9.45 -4.53 18.29
N PHE A 41 9.09 -3.64 17.37
CA PHE A 41 9.07 -3.98 15.96
C PHE A 41 10.47 -4.31 15.43
N SER A 42 11.48 -3.54 15.82
CA SER A 42 12.89 -3.80 15.49
C SER A 42 13.37 -5.17 16.00
N GLU A 43 12.95 -5.57 17.20
CA GLU A 43 13.22 -6.89 17.76
C GLU A 43 12.55 -8.00 16.94
N LEU A 44 11.28 -7.83 16.56
CA LEU A 44 10.57 -8.79 15.72
C LEU A 44 11.27 -9.01 14.37
N LEU A 45 11.77 -7.94 13.75
CA LEU A 45 12.52 -8.03 12.50
C LEU A 45 13.83 -8.78 12.70
N THR A 46 14.62 -8.41 13.71
CA THR A 46 15.93 -8.99 13.99
C THR A 46 15.84 -10.48 14.34
N THR A 47 14.75 -10.91 14.97
CA THR A 47 14.56 -12.28 15.46
C THR A 47 13.75 -13.17 14.50
N GLY A 48 13.24 -12.62 13.39
CA GLY A 48 12.27 -13.31 12.53
C GLY A 48 10.96 -13.62 13.27
N GLY A 49 10.58 -12.78 14.23
CA GLY A 49 9.44 -12.95 15.11
C GLY A 49 8.09 -12.75 14.42
N ILE A 50 8.03 -11.99 13.32
CA ILE A 50 6.78 -11.68 12.59
C ILE A 50 6.07 -12.97 12.16
N ARG A 51 6.80 -13.98 11.69
CA ARG A 51 6.24 -15.28 11.24
C ARG A 51 5.60 -16.10 12.36
N ARG A 52 5.83 -15.74 13.62
CA ARG A 52 5.31 -16.43 14.81
C ARG A 52 4.10 -15.72 15.42
N LEU A 53 3.74 -14.55 14.88
CA LEU A 53 2.57 -13.81 15.34
C LEU A 53 1.30 -14.53 14.91
N ASP A 54 0.30 -14.50 15.79
CA ASP A 54 -1.06 -14.90 15.43
C ASP A 54 -1.75 -13.78 14.62
N GLN A 55 -2.96 -14.07 14.13
CA GLN A 55 -3.70 -13.12 13.29
C GLN A 55 -4.06 -11.83 14.01
N ASP A 56 -4.30 -11.87 15.32
CA ASP A 56 -4.64 -10.68 16.09
C ASP A 56 -3.41 -9.78 16.27
N GLU A 57 -2.24 -10.37 16.52
CA GLU A 57 -0.98 -9.64 16.63
C GLU A 57 -0.54 -9.06 15.28
N LEU A 58 -0.70 -9.80 14.17
CA LEU A 58 -0.46 -9.26 12.82
C LEU A 58 -1.39 -8.07 12.52
N THR A 59 -2.66 -8.18 12.90
CA THR A 59 -3.65 -7.10 12.74
C THR A 59 -3.28 -5.88 13.59
N ALA A 60 -2.82 -6.08 14.83
CA ALA A 60 -2.34 -5.01 15.69
C ALA A 60 -1.07 -4.34 15.13
N LEU A 61 -0.14 -5.13 14.57
CA LEU A 61 1.04 -4.60 13.89
C LEU A 61 0.67 -3.74 12.68
N LEU A 62 -0.27 -4.20 11.84
CA LEU A 62 -0.75 -3.43 10.69
C LEU A 62 -1.42 -2.12 11.10
N TYR A 63 -2.16 -2.12 12.21
CA TYR A 63 -2.74 -0.90 12.78
C TYR A 63 -1.65 0.10 13.20
N LEU A 64 -0.59 -0.37 13.85
CA LEU A 64 0.53 0.48 14.27
C LEU A 64 1.35 0.99 13.07
N ILE A 65 1.58 0.15 12.06
CA ILE A 65 2.23 0.54 10.80
C ILE A 65 1.45 1.68 10.14
N ALA A 66 0.13 1.57 10.03
CA ALA A 66 -0.75 2.59 9.44
C ALA A 66 -0.74 3.95 10.17
N ARG A 67 -0.07 4.05 11.33
CA ARG A 67 -0.08 5.23 12.21
C ARG A 67 1.32 5.74 12.56
N SER A 68 2.36 5.00 12.17
CA SER A 68 3.76 5.40 12.36
C SER A 68 4.43 5.68 11.03
N TRP A 69 4.93 6.91 10.87
CA TRP A 69 5.72 7.32 9.72
C TRP A 69 7.02 6.53 9.56
N ASP A 70 7.66 6.13 10.65
CA ASP A 70 8.90 5.34 10.62
C ASP A 70 8.64 3.89 10.25
N MET A 71 7.61 3.27 10.83
CA MET A 71 7.22 1.90 10.47
C MET A 71 6.69 1.82 9.03
N SER A 72 5.92 2.82 8.61
CA SER A 72 5.41 2.95 7.23
C SER A 72 6.54 3.04 6.19
N ARG A 73 7.58 3.84 6.49
CA ARG A 73 8.75 3.97 5.61
C ARG A 73 9.39 2.62 5.31
N MET A 74 9.35 1.66 6.22
CA MET A 74 9.90 0.32 5.97
C MET A 74 9.28 -0.38 4.77
N ILE A 75 7.95 -0.28 4.62
CA ILE A 75 7.24 -0.88 3.49
C ILE A 75 7.64 -0.16 2.20
N ALA A 76 7.75 1.17 2.25
CA ALA A 76 8.13 2.00 1.12
C ALA A 76 9.59 1.77 0.64
N TRP A 77 10.50 1.28 1.49
CA TRP A 77 11.91 1.09 1.16
C TRP A 77 12.32 -0.34 0.87
N LEU A 78 11.37 -1.26 0.64
CA LEU A 78 11.72 -2.59 0.18
C LEU A 78 12.55 -2.49 -1.11
N SER A 79 13.87 -2.65 -0.97
CA SER A 79 14.87 -2.33 -1.96
C SER A 79 16.02 -3.31 -1.83
N ASN A 80 16.69 -3.62 -2.93
CA ASN A 80 17.91 -4.41 -2.93
C ASN A 80 19.14 -3.58 -2.51
N THR A 81 18.93 -2.46 -1.81
CA THR A 81 19.97 -1.53 -1.35
C THR A 81 20.09 -1.55 0.17
N PRO A 82 21.23 -1.15 0.76
CA PRO A 82 21.40 -1.15 2.21
C PRO A 82 20.32 -0.35 2.95
N THR A 83 20.04 -0.78 4.17
CA THR A 83 18.98 -0.34 5.08
C THR A 83 18.78 1.18 5.08
N LEU A 84 17.63 1.65 4.59
CA LEU A 84 17.20 3.06 4.68
C LEU A 84 16.27 3.31 5.89
N SER A 85 15.86 2.25 6.58
CA SER A 85 15.06 2.31 7.80
C SER A 85 15.93 2.27 9.05
N ASN A 86 15.59 3.08 10.05
CA ASN A 86 16.22 3.05 11.38
C ASN A 86 15.76 1.85 12.24
N LEU A 87 14.78 1.07 11.77
CA LEU A 87 14.16 -0.04 12.51
C LEU A 87 14.63 -1.43 12.05
N GLY A 88 15.36 -1.52 10.93
CA GLY A 88 15.85 -2.78 10.34
C GLY A 88 15.26 -3.08 8.97
N ASP A 89 15.47 -4.30 8.49
CA ASP A 89 15.05 -4.77 7.17
C ASP A 89 13.81 -5.68 7.27
N LEU A 90 12.79 -5.38 6.47
CA LEU A 90 11.61 -6.24 6.31
C LEU A 90 11.89 -7.27 5.22
N GLU A 91 12.09 -8.53 5.61
CA GLU A 91 12.32 -9.61 4.65
C GLU A 91 11.11 -9.80 3.72
N GLN A 92 11.36 -10.27 2.49
CA GLN A 92 10.32 -10.48 1.49
C GLN A 92 9.19 -11.40 1.98
N GLU A 93 9.52 -12.46 2.72
CA GLU A 93 8.49 -13.37 3.27
C GLU A 93 7.61 -12.70 4.33
N ASP A 94 8.20 -11.84 5.16
CA ASP A 94 7.47 -11.10 6.20
C ASP A 94 6.62 -9.99 5.57
N PHE A 95 7.12 -9.34 4.53
CA PHE A 95 6.34 -8.41 3.71
C PHE A 95 5.11 -9.10 3.11
N LEU A 96 5.28 -10.27 2.48
CA LEU A 96 4.16 -11.00 1.86
C LEU A 96 3.17 -11.50 2.92
N LEU A 97 3.65 -11.94 4.08
CA LEU A 97 2.79 -12.30 5.21
C LEU A 97 1.91 -11.13 5.66
N LEU A 98 2.50 -9.95 5.84
CA LEU A 98 1.76 -8.74 6.23
C LEU A 98 0.83 -8.24 5.11
N ALA A 99 1.26 -8.29 3.85
CA ALA A 99 0.45 -7.87 2.71
C ALA A 99 -0.80 -8.75 2.54
N ARG A 100 -0.67 -10.08 2.70
CA ARG A 100 -1.81 -11.01 2.73
C ARG A 100 -2.76 -10.70 3.88
N GLN A 101 -2.23 -10.35 5.05
CA GLN A 101 -3.10 -9.99 6.16
C GLN A 101 -3.83 -8.67 5.89
N ALA A 102 -3.11 -7.66 5.41
CA ALA A 102 -3.66 -6.35 5.05
C ALA A 102 -4.76 -6.43 3.99
N SER A 103 -4.70 -7.41 3.07
CA SER A 103 -5.70 -7.60 2.02
C SER A 103 -6.99 -8.28 2.48
N THR A 104 -7.04 -8.79 3.72
CA THR A 104 -8.24 -9.47 4.27
C THR A 104 -8.92 -8.69 5.38
N ILE A 105 -8.15 -7.93 6.17
CA ILE A 105 -8.69 -7.09 7.25
C ILE A 105 -9.59 -5.98 6.69
N GLN A 106 -10.55 -5.56 7.49
CA GLN A 106 -11.53 -4.52 7.16
C GLN A 106 -11.30 -3.26 8.00
N GLY A 107 -11.89 -2.14 7.60
CA GLY A 107 -11.78 -0.86 8.31
C GLY A 107 -10.81 0.11 7.64
N SER A 108 -11.14 1.40 7.69
CA SER A 108 -10.36 2.48 7.07
C SER A 108 -9.12 2.86 7.88
N GLU A 109 -9.03 2.42 9.15
CA GLU A 109 -7.84 2.61 9.97
C GLU A 109 -6.59 1.85 9.47
N TYR A 110 -6.76 1.01 8.45
CA TYR A 110 -5.70 0.24 7.81
C TYR A 110 -5.35 0.71 6.40
N ASP A 111 -6.06 1.70 5.85
CA ASP A 111 -5.85 2.17 4.46
C ASP A 111 -4.41 2.63 4.23
N ASP A 112 -3.81 3.27 5.23
CA ASP A 112 -2.42 3.70 5.16
C ASP A 112 -1.43 2.54 5.00
N ALA A 113 -1.66 1.43 5.69
CA ALA A 113 -0.87 0.22 5.49
C ALA A 113 -1.14 -0.40 4.11
N ARG A 114 -2.40 -0.49 3.69
CA ARG A 114 -2.79 -1.13 2.41
C ARG A 114 -2.16 -0.44 1.22
N TYR A 115 -2.25 0.89 1.10
CA TYR A 115 -1.69 1.58 -0.06
C TYR A 115 -0.16 1.39 -0.14
N GLN A 116 0.52 1.30 1.00
CA GLN A 116 1.98 1.13 1.04
C GLN A 116 2.38 -0.26 0.52
N PHE A 117 1.65 -1.31 0.91
CA PHE A 117 1.85 -2.65 0.37
C PHE A 117 1.51 -2.69 -1.12
N ALA A 118 0.37 -2.14 -1.53
CA ALA A 118 -0.04 -2.06 -2.93
C ALA A 118 1.00 -1.35 -3.80
N ALA A 119 1.57 -0.24 -3.32
CA ALA A 119 2.61 0.52 -4.02
C ALA A 119 3.97 -0.18 -4.06
N SER A 120 4.26 -1.07 -3.11
CA SER A 120 5.59 -1.66 -2.94
C SER A 120 5.71 -3.08 -3.51
N ILE A 121 4.62 -3.81 -3.73
CA ILE A 121 4.64 -5.16 -4.33
C ILE A 121 5.39 -5.17 -5.67
N ARG A 122 5.26 -4.13 -6.51
CA ARG A 122 5.99 -4.04 -7.79
C ARG A 122 7.52 -4.07 -7.68
N LYS A 123 8.07 -3.83 -6.48
CA LYS A 123 9.52 -3.90 -6.20
C LYS A 123 10.03 -5.32 -5.97
N LEU A 124 9.13 -6.29 -5.76
CA LEU A 124 9.46 -7.70 -5.52
C LEU A 124 9.87 -8.46 -6.80
N GLY A 125 9.80 -7.81 -7.96
CA GLY A 125 10.08 -8.44 -9.25
C GLY A 125 8.80 -8.80 -10.01
N PRO A 126 8.85 -9.82 -10.89
CA PRO A 126 7.71 -10.20 -11.73
C PRO A 126 6.47 -10.60 -10.91
N LEU A 127 5.29 -10.27 -11.45
CA LEU A 127 4.01 -10.69 -10.89
C LEU A 127 3.93 -12.22 -10.86
N ASN A 128 3.44 -12.76 -9.74
CA ASN A 128 3.17 -14.19 -9.58
C ASN A 128 1.77 -14.38 -9.00
N THR A 129 1.31 -15.62 -8.88
CA THR A 129 -0.06 -15.93 -8.41
C THR A 129 -0.38 -15.32 -7.04
N GLU A 130 0.59 -15.28 -6.13
CA GLU A 130 0.38 -14.74 -4.79
C GLU A 130 0.29 -13.21 -4.81
N THR A 131 1.25 -12.53 -5.43
CA THR A 131 1.27 -11.07 -5.50
C THR A 131 0.12 -10.53 -6.35
N GLU A 132 -0.29 -11.25 -7.39
CA GLU A 132 -1.49 -10.97 -8.16
C GLU A 132 -2.75 -11.03 -7.30
N SER A 133 -2.96 -12.12 -6.55
CA SER A 133 -4.13 -12.27 -5.69
C SER A 133 -4.21 -11.18 -4.63
N VAL A 134 -3.09 -10.78 -4.03
CA VAL A 134 -3.04 -9.70 -3.04
C VAL A 134 -3.35 -8.35 -3.69
N LEU A 135 -2.76 -8.06 -4.86
CA LEU A 135 -3.02 -6.81 -5.58
C LEU A 135 -4.47 -6.69 -6.06
N LEU A 136 -5.08 -7.78 -6.52
CA LEU A 136 -6.50 -7.77 -6.88
C LEU A 136 -7.39 -7.47 -5.67
N ALA A 137 -7.09 -8.05 -4.51
CA ALA A 137 -7.80 -7.73 -3.28
C ALA A 137 -7.63 -6.26 -2.86
N PHE A 138 -6.44 -5.66 -3.05
CA PHE A 138 -6.26 -4.22 -2.84
C PHE A 138 -6.98 -3.35 -3.89
N TYR A 139 -7.07 -3.82 -5.14
CA TYR A 139 -7.86 -3.14 -6.17
C TYR A 139 -9.36 -3.13 -5.84
N ASP A 140 -9.86 -4.14 -5.15
CA ASP A 140 -11.25 -4.18 -4.67
C ASP A 140 -11.51 -3.24 -3.46
N SER A 141 -10.49 -2.55 -2.95
CA SER A 141 -10.63 -1.57 -1.85
C SER A 141 -11.61 -0.44 -2.20
N THR A 142 -12.28 0.07 -1.17
CA THR A 142 -13.10 1.29 -1.24
C THR A 142 -12.25 2.57 -1.15
N ASP A 143 -11.03 2.46 -0.64
CA ASP A 143 -10.07 3.57 -0.63
C ASP A 143 -9.46 3.75 -2.03
N GLU A 144 -9.66 4.94 -2.62
CA GLU A 144 -9.16 5.27 -3.96
C GLU A 144 -7.65 5.11 -4.04
N TYR A 145 -6.92 5.57 -3.03
CA TYR A 145 -5.48 5.64 -3.11
C TYR A 145 -4.85 4.24 -3.11
N THR A 146 -5.38 3.33 -2.30
CA THR A 146 -5.05 1.90 -2.32
C THR A 146 -5.40 1.30 -3.67
N LYS A 147 -6.62 1.52 -4.18
CA LYS A 147 -7.10 0.99 -5.46
C LYS A 147 -6.20 1.44 -6.62
N ARG A 148 -5.84 2.71 -6.70
CA ARG A 148 -4.93 3.26 -7.72
C ARG A 148 -3.54 2.63 -7.63
N ASN A 149 -2.96 2.54 -6.43
CA ASN A 149 -1.63 1.94 -6.27
C ASN A 149 -1.62 0.46 -6.65
N ALA A 150 -2.71 -0.26 -6.37
CA ALA A 150 -2.88 -1.64 -6.81
C ALA A 150 -2.95 -1.75 -8.33
N LEU A 151 -3.74 -0.88 -9.00
CA LEU A 151 -3.84 -0.82 -10.46
C LEU A 151 -2.46 -0.58 -11.11
N LEU A 152 -1.70 0.40 -10.60
CA LEU A 152 -0.35 0.69 -11.09
C LEU A 152 0.59 -0.51 -10.96
N SER A 153 0.56 -1.19 -9.81
CA SER A 153 1.40 -2.37 -9.58
C SER A 153 0.98 -3.58 -10.43
N LEU A 154 -0.33 -3.77 -10.69
CA LEU A 154 -0.83 -4.78 -11.64
C LEU A 154 -0.39 -4.47 -13.08
N ALA A 155 -0.45 -3.19 -13.49
CA ALA A 155 0.01 -2.75 -14.81
C ALA A 155 1.51 -3.00 -14.99
N HIS A 156 2.32 -2.58 -14.02
CA HIS A 156 3.76 -2.86 -14.00
C HIS A 156 4.04 -4.37 -14.10
N GLY A 157 3.26 -5.18 -13.38
CA GLY A 157 3.32 -6.64 -13.41
C GLY A 157 2.82 -7.28 -14.71
N ARG A 158 2.32 -6.50 -15.68
CA ARG A 158 1.69 -6.96 -16.93
C ARG A 158 0.53 -7.92 -16.70
N TYR A 159 -0.30 -7.64 -15.70
CA TYR A 159 -1.51 -8.40 -15.43
C TYR A 159 -2.36 -8.58 -16.69
N ALA A 160 -2.79 -9.80 -16.99
CA ALA A 160 -3.45 -10.13 -18.25
C ALA A 160 -4.76 -9.34 -18.47
N GLY A 161 -5.50 -9.06 -17.41
CA GLY A 161 -6.76 -8.29 -17.42
C GLY A 161 -6.58 -6.78 -17.27
N ILE A 162 -5.36 -6.24 -17.43
CA ILE A 162 -5.10 -4.83 -17.09
C ILE A 162 -5.94 -3.84 -17.91
N ARG A 163 -6.23 -4.14 -19.18
CA ARG A 163 -7.04 -3.27 -20.04
C ARG A 163 -8.47 -3.13 -19.50
N ASP A 164 -9.06 -4.23 -19.06
CA ASP A 164 -10.41 -4.23 -18.49
C ASP A 164 -10.44 -3.48 -17.16
N LEU A 165 -9.40 -3.63 -16.33
CA LEU A 165 -9.27 -2.88 -15.07
C LEU A 165 -9.09 -1.38 -15.30
N ILE A 166 -8.36 -0.97 -16.35
CA ILE A 166 -8.20 0.44 -16.72
C ILE A 166 -9.55 1.03 -17.17
N ASP A 167 -10.29 0.32 -18.02
CA ASP A 167 -11.60 0.78 -18.51
C ASP A 167 -12.63 0.87 -17.38
N MET A 168 -12.69 -0.13 -16.52
CA MET A 168 -13.51 -0.12 -15.32
C MET A 168 -13.13 1.06 -14.41
N SER A 169 -11.85 1.23 -14.12
CA SER A 169 -11.34 2.31 -13.28
C SER A 169 -11.67 3.70 -13.82
N TRP A 170 -11.51 3.89 -15.13
CA TRP A 170 -11.77 5.17 -15.79
C TRP A 170 -13.25 5.56 -15.75
N THR A 171 -14.13 4.56 -15.89
CA THR A 171 -15.58 4.77 -15.97
C THR A 171 -16.26 4.83 -14.61
N SER A 172 -15.75 4.10 -13.60
CA SER A 172 -16.40 3.97 -12.30
C SER A 172 -15.82 4.86 -11.20
N VAL A 173 -14.65 5.48 -11.40
CA VAL A 173 -13.99 6.32 -10.39
C VAL A 173 -13.81 7.74 -10.92
N GLU A 174 -14.51 8.69 -10.32
CA GLU A 174 -14.51 10.10 -10.73
C GLU A 174 -13.31 10.90 -10.20
N GLU A 175 -12.52 10.33 -9.29
CA GLU A 175 -11.36 10.99 -8.68
C GLU A 175 -10.27 11.24 -9.73
N GLU A 176 -9.90 12.51 -9.95
CA GLU A 176 -9.00 12.90 -11.04
C GLU A 176 -7.62 12.24 -10.91
N HIS A 177 -7.18 12.02 -9.67
CA HIS A 177 -5.94 11.32 -9.38
C HIS A 177 -5.97 9.84 -9.77
N HIS A 178 -7.13 9.17 -9.68
CA HIS A 178 -7.32 7.80 -10.13
C HIS A 178 -7.24 7.70 -11.66
N GLN A 179 -7.85 8.67 -12.35
CA GLN A 179 -7.81 8.78 -13.80
C GLN A 179 -6.39 9.08 -14.32
N ILE A 180 -5.62 9.92 -13.63
CA ILE A 180 -4.18 10.07 -13.88
C ILE A 180 -3.46 8.72 -13.75
N GLY A 181 -3.79 7.92 -12.73
CA GLY A 181 -3.27 6.56 -12.56
C GLY A 181 -3.56 5.64 -13.75
N CYS A 182 -4.74 5.76 -14.37
CA CYS A 182 -5.08 5.03 -15.59
C CYS A 182 -4.19 5.44 -16.78
N LEU A 183 -3.98 6.75 -16.97
CA LEU A 183 -3.08 7.27 -18.01
C LEU A 183 -1.63 6.83 -17.79
N GLN A 184 -1.16 6.82 -16.53
CA GLN A 184 0.15 6.28 -16.16
C GLN A 184 0.27 4.81 -16.52
N CYS A 185 -0.75 3.99 -16.24
CA CYS A 185 -0.74 2.58 -16.62
C CYS A 185 -0.55 2.42 -18.14
N LEU A 186 -1.31 3.19 -18.93
CA LEU A 186 -1.26 3.14 -20.39
C LEU A 186 0.11 3.57 -20.94
N SER A 187 0.64 4.69 -20.45
CA SER A 187 1.89 5.27 -20.97
C SER A 187 3.15 4.54 -20.52
N GLU A 188 3.20 4.06 -19.28
CA GLU A 188 4.42 3.47 -18.71
C GLU A 188 4.49 1.95 -18.91
N TYR A 189 3.35 1.24 -18.89
CA TYR A 189 3.35 -0.22 -18.74
C TYR A 189 2.63 -0.97 -19.85
N VAL A 190 1.51 -0.45 -20.37
CA VAL A 190 0.74 -1.14 -21.43
C VAL A 190 1.41 -1.00 -22.79
N GLY A 191 1.96 0.18 -23.10
CA GLY A 191 2.70 0.41 -24.35
C GLY A 191 1.83 0.39 -25.62
N ASP A 192 0.51 0.58 -25.50
CA ASP A 192 -0.42 0.70 -26.63
C ASP A 192 -0.72 2.19 -26.88
N GLU A 193 0.02 2.78 -27.83
CA GLU A 193 -0.08 4.21 -28.13
C GLU A 193 -1.46 4.61 -28.67
N THR A 194 -2.13 3.73 -29.42
CA THR A 194 -3.46 4.02 -29.96
C THR A 194 -4.48 4.13 -28.83
N LEU A 195 -4.44 3.17 -27.91
CA LEU A 195 -5.30 3.18 -26.72
C LEU A 195 -4.99 4.39 -25.82
N LEU A 196 -3.71 4.73 -25.65
CA LEU A 196 -3.32 5.91 -24.88
C LEU A 196 -3.90 7.20 -25.49
N ARG A 197 -3.81 7.37 -26.82
CA ARG A 197 -4.38 8.53 -27.52
C ARG A 197 -5.91 8.61 -27.33
N GLU A 198 -6.61 7.48 -27.38
CA GLU A 198 -8.05 7.42 -27.08
C GLU A 198 -8.38 7.95 -25.68
N TYR A 199 -7.65 7.51 -24.66
CA TYR A 199 -7.89 7.95 -23.28
C TYR A 199 -7.49 9.40 -23.04
N LEU A 200 -6.43 9.89 -23.71
CA LEU A 200 -6.07 11.30 -23.70
C LEU A 200 -7.18 12.16 -24.32
N ASP A 201 -7.89 11.67 -25.33
CA ASP A 201 -9.07 12.34 -25.90
C ASP A 201 -10.26 12.33 -24.93
N LYS A 202 -10.52 11.22 -24.26
CA LYS A 202 -11.52 11.15 -23.17
C LYS A 202 -11.22 12.16 -22.06
N ALA A 203 -9.95 12.31 -21.68
CA ALA A 203 -9.52 13.23 -20.61
C ALA A 203 -9.81 14.71 -20.90
N ARG A 204 -9.85 15.11 -22.19
CA ARG A 204 -10.05 16.51 -22.59
C ARG A 204 -11.38 17.07 -22.10
N ASP A 205 -12.40 16.22 -22.11
CA ASP A 205 -13.79 16.62 -21.88
C ASP A 205 -14.20 16.43 -20.39
N LEU A 206 -13.29 15.94 -19.55
CA LEU A 206 -13.51 15.74 -18.11
C LEU A 206 -13.14 16.98 -17.28
N PRO A 207 -13.82 17.19 -16.13
CA PRO A 207 -13.38 18.16 -15.13
C PRO A 207 -12.10 17.66 -14.43
N GLY A 208 -11.37 18.59 -13.80
CA GLY A 208 -10.13 18.26 -13.09
C GLY A 208 -8.94 19.02 -13.67
N ARG A 209 -8.32 19.88 -12.86
CA ARG A 209 -7.16 20.66 -13.33
C ARG A 209 -5.96 19.73 -13.51
N TYR A 210 -5.71 18.85 -12.56
CA TYR A 210 -4.51 18.03 -12.57
C TYR A 210 -4.56 16.97 -13.67
N LEU A 211 -5.74 16.41 -13.94
CA LEU A 211 -5.92 15.47 -15.06
C LEU A 211 -5.61 16.14 -16.40
N ARG A 212 -6.12 17.36 -16.63
CA ARG A 212 -5.85 18.10 -17.88
C ARG A 212 -4.39 18.47 -18.02
N ASP A 213 -3.79 19.04 -16.98
CA ASP A 213 -2.36 19.41 -16.97
C ASP A 213 -1.49 18.16 -17.27
N TYR A 214 -1.83 17.01 -16.67
CA TYR A 214 -1.13 15.75 -16.91
C TYR A 214 -1.33 15.20 -18.34
N ALA A 215 -2.56 15.20 -18.84
CA ALA A 215 -2.89 14.73 -20.19
C ALA A 215 -2.23 15.58 -21.29
N GLU A 216 -2.17 16.91 -21.11
CA GLU A 216 -1.48 17.82 -22.03
C GLU A 216 0.02 17.57 -22.06
N HIS A 217 0.64 17.40 -20.88
CA HIS A 217 2.06 17.05 -20.78
C HIS A 217 2.37 15.72 -21.48
N LEU A 218 1.53 14.72 -21.27
CA LEU A 218 1.70 13.39 -21.87
C LEU A 218 1.53 13.44 -23.40
N ARG A 219 0.53 14.17 -23.91
CA ARG A 219 0.35 14.41 -25.35
C ARG A 219 1.57 15.08 -25.99
N ALA A 220 2.15 16.08 -25.33
CA ALA A 220 3.33 16.78 -25.82
C ALA A 220 4.60 15.89 -25.87
N SER A 221 4.59 14.78 -25.14
CA SER A 221 5.69 13.82 -25.06
C SER A 221 5.53 12.63 -26.02
N LEU A 222 4.38 12.49 -26.68
CA LEU A 222 4.16 11.46 -27.69
C LEU A 222 4.87 11.82 -29.01
N PRO A 223 5.42 10.82 -29.72
CA PRO A 223 6.02 11.00 -31.03
C PRO A 223 5.00 11.42 -32.12
#